data_AF-A0A6J6R032-F1
#
_entry.id   AF-A0A6J6R032-F1
#
_cell.length_a   1.000
_cell.length_b   1.000
_cell.length_c   1.000
_cell.angle_alpha   90.00
_cell.angle_beta   90.00
_cell.angle_gamma   90.00
#
_symmetry.space_group_name_H-M   'P 1'
#
loop_
_entity.id
_entity.type
_entity.pdbx_description
1 polymer ?
#
loop_
_entity_poly.entity_id
_entity_poly.type
_entity_poly.pdbx_seq_one_letter_code
_entity_poly.pdbx_strand_id
1 'polypeptide(L)'
;MEGFEATRARLKATYGHVTVFSIDKFPRMVDYVVPSGVRIADADRVRLGAHLASGTTIMHEGFVNFNAGTLGASMVEGRISAGVVVGDGSDVGGGASIMGTLSGGGKEVISIGEKTLLGANSGCGISLGDNCVIEAGTYITAASKLRLPDGEIVKAATLSGASNLLFRRNSLDGALEVVSRNGTWGGLNSILHAN
;
A
#
# COMPACT_ATOMS: atom_id res chain seq x y z
N MET A 1 -30.90 0.86 4.53
CA MET A 1 -31.48 -0.21 3.69
C MET A 1 -32.94 -0.36 4.03
N GLU A 2 -33.79 -0.47 3.02
CA GLU A 2 -35.23 -0.64 3.21
C GLU A 2 -35.54 -2.00 3.85
N GLY A 3 -36.45 -2.05 4.82
CA GLY A 3 -36.94 -3.29 5.44
C GLY A 3 -35.99 -4.02 6.41
N PHE A 4 -34.80 -3.48 6.71
CA PHE A 4 -33.83 -4.18 7.56
C PHE A 4 -34.30 -4.38 9.00
N GLU A 5 -34.89 -3.37 9.65
CA GLU A 5 -35.30 -3.48 11.06
C GLU A 5 -36.45 -4.48 11.28
N ALA A 6 -37.41 -4.56 10.34
CA ALA A 6 -38.43 -5.60 10.36
C ALA A 6 -37.80 -7.00 10.21
N THR A 7 -36.77 -7.13 9.37
CA THR A 7 -36.03 -8.38 9.18
C THR A 7 -35.22 -8.75 10.42
N ARG A 8 -34.54 -7.78 11.05
CA ARG A 8 -33.83 -7.95 12.31
C ARG A 8 -34.77 -8.44 13.41
N ALA A 9 -35.96 -7.87 13.53
CA ALA A 9 -36.96 -8.29 14.52
C ALA A 9 -37.39 -9.76 14.30
N ARG A 10 -37.67 -10.16 13.05
CA ARG A 10 -38.02 -11.56 12.71
C ARG A 10 -36.88 -12.54 13.02
N LEU A 11 -35.66 -12.21 12.62
CA LEU A 11 -34.47 -13.03 12.90
C LEU A 11 -34.21 -13.14 14.40
N LYS A 12 -34.35 -12.03 15.15
CA LYS A 12 -34.13 -12.02 16.59
C LYS A 12 -35.15 -12.87 17.35
N ALA A 13 -36.41 -12.80 16.95
CA ALA A 13 -37.48 -13.62 17.53
C ALA A 13 -37.29 -15.11 17.26
N THR A 14 -36.72 -15.47 16.09
CA THR A 14 -36.57 -16.87 15.66
C THR A 14 -35.27 -17.52 16.13
N TYR A 15 -34.14 -16.79 16.05
CA TYR A 15 -32.79 -17.35 16.21
C TYR A 15 -31.97 -16.70 17.34
N GLY A 16 -32.50 -15.68 18.02
CA GLY A 16 -31.79 -15.00 19.10
C GLY A 16 -30.92 -13.83 18.62
N HIS A 17 -29.65 -13.78 19.01
CA HIS A 17 -28.82 -12.60 18.74
C HIS A 17 -28.57 -12.40 17.23
N VAL A 18 -28.60 -11.14 16.77
CA VAL A 18 -28.31 -10.77 15.38
C VAL A 18 -27.10 -9.84 15.36
N THR A 19 -26.05 -10.26 14.67
CA THR A 19 -24.82 -9.47 14.46
C THR A 19 -24.78 -8.97 13.02
N VAL A 20 -24.38 -7.72 12.83
CA VAL A 20 -24.10 -7.13 11.52
C VAL A 20 -22.61 -6.82 11.47
N PHE A 21 -21.87 -7.52 10.60
CA PHE A 21 -20.43 -7.31 10.45
C PHE A 21 -20.11 -6.11 9.56
N SER A 22 -20.82 -5.95 8.44
CA SER A 22 -20.60 -4.86 7.48
C SER A 22 -21.88 -4.50 6.73
N ILE A 23 -21.99 -3.24 6.31
CA ILE A 23 -23.02 -2.73 5.39
C ILE A 23 -22.28 -2.00 4.25
N ASP A 24 -21.88 -2.77 3.24
CA ASP A 24 -21.11 -2.27 2.12
C ASP A 24 -21.48 -3.02 0.84
N LYS A 25 -21.08 -2.49 -0.31
CA LYS A 25 -21.22 -3.12 -1.63
C LYS A 25 -20.23 -4.28 -1.83
N PHE A 26 -19.15 -4.33 -1.05
CA PHE A 26 -18.13 -5.36 -1.12
C PHE A 26 -18.11 -6.19 0.17
N PRO A 27 -18.31 -7.51 0.09
CA PRO A 27 -18.18 -8.39 1.24
C PRO A 27 -16.70 -8.73 1.52
N ARG A 28 -16.47 -9.49 2.59
CA ARG A 28 -15.13 -10.00 2.95
C ARG A 28 -14.73 -11.12 1.99
N MET A 29 -13.46 -11.17 1.59
CA MET A 29 -12.96 -12.17 0.64
C MET A 29 -13.14 -13.61 1.17
N VAL A 30 -12.81 -13.83 2.45
CA VAL A 30 -12.78 -15.16 3.06
C VAL A 30 -14.15 -15.82 3.20
N ASP A 31 -15.23 -15.04 3.14
CA ASP A 31 -16.59 -15.58 3.12
C ASP A 31 -16.91 -16.28 1.78
N TYR A 32 -16.06 -16.10 0.76
CA TYR A 32 -16.20 -16.64 -0.59
C TYR A 32 -15.03 -17.55 -0.99
N VAL A 33 -13.80 -17.15 -0.68
CA VAL A 33 -12.59 -17.88 -1.04
C VAL A 33 -11.44 -17.61 -0.06
N VAL A 34 -10.74 -18.68 0.31
CA VAL A 34 -9.47 -18.60 1.06
C VAL A 34 -8.36 -19.12 0.15
N PRO A 35 -7.52 -18.24 -0.42
CA PRO A 35 -6.41 -18.65 -1.26
C PRO A 35 -5.40 -19.52 -0.50
N SER A 36 -4.83 -20.52 -1.18
CA SER A 36 -3.78 -21.37 -0.61
C SER A 36 -2.49 -20.59 -0.34
N GLY A 37 -1.79 -20.91 0.74
CA GLY A 37 -0.48 -20.32 1.04
C GLY A 37 -0.55 -18.88 1.54
N VAL A 38 -1.72 -18.39 1.94
CA VAL A 38 -1.92 -17.02 2.44
C VAL A 38 -2.34 -17.05 3.91
N ARG A 39 -1.92 -16.05 4.68
CA ARG A 39 -2.41 -15.79 6.05
C ARG A 39 -3.10 -14.43 6.11
N ILE A 40 -4.23 -14.38 6.81
CA ILE A 40 -5.00 -13.15 7.04
C ILE A 40 -5.36 -13.12 8.51
N ALA A 41 -4.78 -12.18 9.26
CA ALA A 41 -4.97 -12.10 10.72
C ALA A 41 -6.33 -11.50 11.11
N ASP A 42 -6.78 -10.47 10.39
CA ASP A 42 -8.13 -9.92 10.47
C ASP A 42 -8.75 -9.90 9.07
N ALA A 43 -9.72 -10.77 8.84
CA ALA A 43 -10.34 -10.95 7.54
C ALA A 43 -11.40 -9.90 7.20
N ASP A 44 -11.81 -9.06 8.16
CA ASP A 44 -12.70 -7.93 7.88
C ASP A 44 -12.02 -6.87 6.98
N ARG A 45 -10.69 -6.94 6.86
CA ARG A 45 -9.86 -5.95 6.14
C ARG A 45 -9.42 -6.38 4.74
N VAL A 46 -9.91 -7.51 4.25
CA VAL A 46 -9.63 -7.99 2.89
C VAL A 46 -10.93 -8.13 2.13
N ARG A 47 -11.16 -7.24 1.15
CA ARG A 47 -12.38 -7.24 0.35
C ARG A 47 -12.37 -8.35 -0.70
N LEU A 48 -13.56 -8.88 -1.00
CA LEU A 48 -13.74 -9.72 -2.19
C LEU A 48 -13.26 -8.96 -3.43
N GLY A 49 -12.40 -9.61 -4.23
CA GLY A 49 -11.71 -9.03 -5.37
C GLY A 49 -10.27 -8.59 -5.08
N ALA A 50 -9.77 -8.72 -3.85
CA ALA A 50 -8.34 -8.66 -3.57
C ALA A 50 -7.61 -9.86 -4.18
N HIS A 51 -6.38 -9.66 -4.64
CA HIS A 51 -5.50 -10.72 -5.14
C HIS A 51 -4.31 -10.90 -4.18
N LEU A 52 -4.23 -12.04 -3.52
CA LEU A 52 -3.16 -12.36 -2.58
C LEU A 52 -2.35 -13.54 -3.11
N ALA A 53 -1.12 -13.29 -3.54
CA ALA A 53 -0.22 -14.34 -4.01
C ALA A 53 0.27 -15.24 -2.86
N SER A 54 0.61 -16.49 -3.17
CA SER A 54 1.14 -17.44 -2.20
C SER A 54 2.36 -16.87 -1.46
N GLY A 55 2.42 -17.08 -0.14
CA GLY A 55 3.43 -16.49 0.74
C GLY A 55 3.01 -15.16 1.36
N THR A 56 1.93 -14.53 0.86
CA THR A 56 1.43 -13.27 1.43
C THR A 56 0.90 -13.46 2.85
N THR A 57 1.25 -12.53 3.74
CA THR A 57 0.65 -12.40 5.07
C THR A 57 0.03 -11.02 5.21
N ILE A 58 -1.28 -10.97 5.44
CA ILE A 58 -1.98 -9.76 5.85
C ILE A 58 -2.08 -9.76 7.37
N MET A 59 -1.36 -8.86 8.04
CA MET A 59 -1.45 -8.67 9.49
C MET A 59 -2.68 -7.84 9.86
N HIS A 60 -2.97 -7.71 11.16
CA HIS A 60 -4.20 -7.08 11.65
C HIS A 60 -4.43 -5.66 11.13
N GLU A 61 -3.36 -4.87 10.91
CA GLU A 61 -3.51 -3.53 10.33
C GLU A 61 -3.42 -3.47 8.81
N GLY A 62 -3.07 -4.60 8.20
CA GLY A 62 -3.13 -4.79 6.76
C GLY A 62 -4.53 -4.56 6.22
N PHE A 63 -4.63 -3.92 5.06
CA PHE A 63 -5.88 -3.77 4.32
C PHE A 63 -5.60 -3.94 2.83
N VAL A 64 -6.44 -4.73 2.15
CA VAL A 64 -6.34 -4.90 0.70
C VAL A 64 -7.72 -4.72 0.07
N ASN A 65 -7.79 -3.78 -0.86
CA ASN A 65 -9.02 -3.46 -1.57
C ASN A 65 -9.27 -4.43 -2.75
N PHE A 66 -10.41 -4.27 -3.42
CA PHE A 66 -10.68 -4.98 -4.67
C PHE A 66 -9.74 -4.52 -5.80
N ASN A 67 -9.48 -5.40 -6.77
CA ASN A 67 -8.58 -5.15 -7.89
C ASN A 67 -7.21 -4.62 -7.43
N ALA A 68 -6.69 -5.19 -6.35
CA ALA A 68 -5.44 -4.79 -5.71
C ALA A 68 -4.83 -5.98 -4.96
N GLY A 69 -3.56 -5.87 -4.63
CA GLY A 69 -2.89 -6.81 -3.74
C GLY A 69 -1.46 -7.12 -4.16
N THR A 70 -1.07 -8.37 -4.00
CA THR A 70 0.32 -8.82 -4.09
C THR A 70 0.54 -9.77 -5.26
N LEU A 71 1.70 -9.68 -5.90
CA LEU A 71 2.13 -10.58 -6.99
C LEU A 71 3.09 -11.68 -6.53
N GLY A 72 3.59 -11.59 -5.29
CA GLY A 72 4.48 -12.58 -4.69
C GLY A 72 4.33 -12.64 -3.17
N ALA A 73 5.36 -13.15 -2.50
CA ALA A 73 5.40 -13.20 -1.05
C ALA A 73 5.61 -11.78 -0.50
N SER A 74 4.72 -11.34 0.38
CA SER A 74 4.76 -9.99 0.97
C SER A 74 4.25 -9.99 2.40
N MET A 75 4.85 -9.17 3.26
CA MET A 75 4.25 -8.80 4.54
C MET A 75 3.41 -7.53 4.37
N VAL A 76 2.12 -7.60 4.67
CA VAL A 76 1.19 -6.46 4.53
C VAL A 76 0.59 -6.11 5.88
N GLU A 77 1.07 -5.01 6.44
CA GLU A 77 0.65 -4.44 7.73
C GLU A 77 0.10 -3.01 7.55
N GLY A 78 0.07 -2.51 6.31
CA GLY A 78 -0.53 -1.23 5.93
C GLY A 78 -1.62 -1.39 4.87
N ARG A 79 -1.98 -0.29 4.20
CA ARG A 79 -3.16 -0.19 3.33
C ARG A 79 -2.77 -0.20 1.85
N ILE A 80 -3.28 -1.19 1.11
CA ILE A 80 -3.19 -1.31 -0.35
C ILE A 80 -4.52 -0.83 -0.97
N SER A 81 -4.47 0.34 -1.62
CA SER A 81 -5.66 0.95 -2.26
C SER A 81 -6.10 0.20 -3.52
N ALA A 82 -7.34 0.41 -3.97
CA ALA A 82 -7.85 -0.23 -5.20
C ALA A 82 -6.98 0.11 -6.42
N GLY A 83 -6.73 -0.88 -7.27
CA GLY A 83 -5.83 -0.79 -8.42
C GLY A 83 -4.36 -1.03 -8.09
N VAL A 84 -3.94 -0.85 -6.83
CA VAL A 84 -2.52 -0.93 -6.44
C VAL A 84 -2.03 -2.36 -6.43
N VAL A 85 -0.83 -2.55 -6.98
CA VAL A 85 -0.13 -3.83 -7.01
C VAL A 85 1.21 -3.72 -6.27
N VAL A 86 1.54 -4.75 -5.50
CA VAL A 86 2.79 -4.88 -4.74
C VAL A 86 3.57 -6.10 -5.24
N GLY A 87 4.83 -5.90 -5.63
CA GLY A 87 5.72 -6.93 -6.16
C GLY A 87 6.24 -7.92 -5.11
N ASP A 88 6.95 -8.93 -5.59
CA ASP A 88 7.49 -10.01 -4.76
C ASP A 88 8.55 -9.50 -3.75
N GLY A 89 8.53 -10.05 -2.54
CA GLY A 89 9.45 -9.71 -1.46
C GLY A 89 9.29 -8.29 -0.90
N SER A 90 8.24 -7.57 -1.28
CA SER A 90 7.97 -6.23 -0.77
C SER A 90 7.13 -6.25 0.49
N ASP A 91 7.49 -5.38 1.45
CA ASP A 91 6.86 -5.28 2.76
C ASP A 91 6.20 -3.91 2.94
N VAL A 92 4.92 -3.93 3.33
CA VAL A 92 4.11 -2.74 3.63
C VAL A 92 3.97 -2.65 5.14
N GLY A 93 4.83 -1.89 5.79
CA GLY A 93 4.93 -1.84 7.26
C GLY A 93 3.67 -1.29 7.95
N GLY A 94 3.60 -1.54 9.26
CA GLY A 94 2.42 -1.27 10.10
C GLY A 94 1.84 0.13 9.91
N GLY A 95 0.58 0.22 9.47
CA GLY A 95 -0.12 1.49 9.29
C GLY A 95 0.31 2.31 8.06
N ALA A 96 1.25 1.81 7.25
CA ALA A 96 1.68 2.49 6.03
C ALA A 96 0.52 2.69 5.04
N SER A 97 0.65 3.71 4.18
CA SER A 97 -0.38 4.09 3.21
C SER A 97 0.15 3.98 1.78
N ILE A 98 -0.47 3.17 0.93
CA ILE A 98 -0.25 3.29 -0.52
C ILE A 98 -1.47 3.99 -1.12
N MET A 99 -1.23 5.15 -1.70
CA MET A 99 -2.27 6.05 -2.16
C MET A 99 -3.03 5.44 -3.36
N GLY A 100 -4.36 5.50 -3.34
CA GLY A 100 -5.17 5.19 -4.52
C GLY A 100 -5.19 6.38 -5.48
N THR A 101 -5.57 6.13 -6.73
CA THR A 101 -5.65 7.17 -7.80
C THR A 101 -6.39 8.43 -7.34
N LEU A 102 -7.48 8.29 -6.59
CA LEU A 102 -8.32 9.43 -6.16
C LEU A 102 -7.74 10.26 -5.00
N SER A 103 -6.71 9.77 -4.30
CA SER A 103 -6.26 10.37 -3.05
C SER A 103 -5.16 11.44 -3.21
N GLY A 104 -4.62 11.66 -4.41
CA GLY A 104 -3.58 12.67 -4.66
C GLY A 104 -3.67 13.44 -5.97
N GLY A 105 -4.85 13.51 -6.58
CA GLY A 105 -5.08 14.29 -7.81
C GLY A 105 -4.44 13.73 -9.08
N GLY A 106 -3.85 12.53 -9.01
CA GLY A 106 -3.28 11.81 -10.15
C GLY A 106 -4.34 10.97 -10.88
N LYS A 107 -4.09 10.69 -12.16
CA LYS A 107 -4.89 9.71 -12.94
C LYS A 107 -4.26 8.31 -12.97
N GLU A 108 -3.01 8.20 -12.53
CA GLU A 108 -2.25 6.95 -12.61
C GLU A 108 -2.48 6.08 -11.38
N VAL A 109 -2.40 4.77 -11.61
CA VAL A 109 -2.48 3.76 -10.56
C VAL A 109 -1.07 3.50 -10.07
N ILE A 110 -0.88 3.61 -8.74
CA ILE A 110 0.42 3.39 -8.12
C ILE A 110 0.74 1.90 -8.09
N SER A 111 1.99 1.56 -8.40
CA SER A 111 2.57 0.23 -8.21
C SER A 111 3.79 0.29 -7.29
N ILE A 112 4.03 -0.78 -6.55
CA ILE A 112 5.24 -1.01 -5.76
C ILE A 112 5.97 -2.20 -6.37
N GLY A 113 7.23 -2.01 -6.76
CA GLY A 113 8.07 -3.06 -7.32
C GLY A 113 8.47 -4.13 -6.31
N GLU A 114 9.47 -4.92 -6.64
CA GLU A 114 9.99 -6.02 -5.82
C GLU A 114 10.94 -5.53 -4.72
N LYS A 115 11.05 -6.29 -3.63
CA LYS A 115 12.02 -6.07 -2.53
C LYS A 115 12.01 -4.64 -1.97
N THR A 116 10.86 -3.99 -2.02
CA THR A 116 10.64 -2.62 -1.55
C THR A 116 10.07 -2.64 -0.14
N LEU A 117 10.54 -1.72 0.71
CA LEU A 117 10.08 -1.59 2.09
C LEU A 117 9.41 -0.24 2.32
N LEU A 118 8.13 -0.27 2.70
CA LEU A 118 7.45 0.90 3.26
C LEU A 118 7.52 0.82 4.78
N GLY A 119 8.25 1.73 5.42
CA GLY A 119 8.36 1.76 6.87
C GLY A 119 7.00 1.96 7.57
N ALA A 120 6.91 1.57 8.84
CA ALA A 120 5.68 1.78 9.62
C ALA A 120 5.22 3.23 9.59
N ASN A 121 3.91 3.46 9.46
CA ASN A 121 3.28 4.77 9.33
C ASN A 121 3.83 5.66 8.21
N SER A 122 4.55 5.10 7.22
CA SER A 122 4.96 5.82 6.03
C SER A 122 3.79 6.01 5.06
N GLY A 123 4.01 6.76 3.99
CA GLY A 123 3.06 6.86 2.89
C GLY A 123 3.72 7.02 1.54
N CYS A 124 3.11 6.41 0.53
CA CYS A 124 3.60 6.36 -0.83
C CYS A 124 2.52 6.87 -1.79
N GLY A 125 2.82 7.98 -2.47
CA GLY A 125 1.96 8.68 -3.42
C GLY A 125 2.52 8.75 -4.84
N ILE A 126 3.54 7.94 -5.16
CA ILE A 126 4.11 7.72 -6.50
C ILE A 126 4.34 6.22 -6.68
N SER A 127 4.54 5.74 -7.92
CA SER A 127 5.00 4.36 -8.10
C SER A 127 6.45 4.23 -7.65
N LEU A 128 6.81 3.07 -7.10
CA LEU A 128 8.19 2.71 -6.79
C LEU A 128 8.60 1.53 -7.66
N GLY A 129 9.80 1.57 -8.20
CA GLY A 129 10.44 0.41 -8.81
C GLY A 129 10.92 -0.57 -7.74
N ASP A 130 11.97 -1.31 -8.05
CA ASP A 130 12.49 -2.36 -7.20
C ASP A 130 13.46 -1.82 -6.15
N ASN A 131 13.59 -2.55 -5.04
CA ASN A 131 14.58 -2.29 -4.00
C ASN A 131 14.52 -0.86 -3.44
N CYS A 132 13.32 -0.27 -3.34
CA CYS A 132 13.11 1.05 -2.76
C CYS A 132 12.82 0.97 -1.24
N VAL A 133 13.03 2.07 -0.54
CA VAL A 133 12.66 2.20 0.89
C VAL A 133 12.04 3.56 1.14
N ILE A 134 10.91 3.59 1.85
CA ILE A 134 10.41 4.81 2.50
C ILE A 134 10.60 4.67 4.00
N GLU A 135 11.30 5.61 4.60
CA GLU A 135 11.49 5.70 6.05
C GLU A 135 10.14 5.69 6.80
N ALA A 136 10.12 5.07 7.97
CA ALA A 136 8.96 5.09 8.87
C ALA A 136 8.52 6.52 9.18
N GLY A 137 7.20 6.76 9.20
CA GLY A 137 6.60 8.07 9.48
C GLY A 137 6.77 9.11 8.36
N THR A 138 7.41 8.76 7.24
CA THR A 138 7.61 9.68 6.11
C THR A 138 6.56 9.41 5.02
N TYR A 139 5.80 10.46 4.65
CA TYR A 139 4.84 10.41 3.55
C TYR A 139 5.41 11.13 2.31
N ILE A 140 5.60 10.39 1.23
CA ILE A 140 6.03 10.91 -0.07
C ILE A 140 4.80 11.06 -0.97
N THR A 141 4.35 12.29 -1.17
CA THR A 141 3.30 12.62 -2.14
C THR A 141 3.93 12.91 -3.50
N ALA A 142 3.18 12.80 -4.60
CA ALA A 142 3.67 13.18 -5.93
C ALA A 142 4.22 14.64 -6.00
N ALA A 143 3.67 15.54 -5.18
CA ALA A 143 4.07 16.94 -5.12
C ALA A 143 5.21 17.23 -4.13
N SER A 144 5.58 16.24 -3.29
CA SER A 144 6.66 16.39 -2.30
C SER A 144 7.94 16.85 -2.98
N LYS A 145 8.59 17.85 -2.39
CA LYS A 145 9.88 18.36 -2.84
C LYS A 145 10.99 17.57 -2.18
N LEU A 146 11.80 16.90 -2.99
CA LEU A 146 12.86 16.01 -2.53
C LEU A 146 14.22 16.62 -2.88
N ARG A 147 15.08 16.74 -1.88
CA ARG A 147 16.49 17.10 -2.05
C ARG A 147 17.26 15.85 -2.49
N LEU A 148 17.94 15.96 -3.62
CA LEU A 148 18.80 14.93 -4.18
C LEU A 148 20.22 15.04 -3.59
N PRO A 149 21.08 14.00 -3.72
CA PRO A 149 22.44 14.01 -3.19
C PRO A 149 23.36 15.09 -3.77
N ASP A 150 23.08 15.58 -4.98
CA ASP A 150 23.78 16.71 -5.61
C ASP A 150 23.22 18.09 -5.18
N GLY A 151 22.21 18.10 -4.31
CA GLY A 151 21.57 19.30 -3.80
C GLY A 151 20.40 19.81 -4.64
N GLU A 152 20.13 19.22 -5.81
CA GLU A 152 18.96 19.57 -6.62
C GLU A 152 17.66 19.26 -5.87
N ILE A 153 16.61 20.07 -6.10
CA ILE A 153 15.27 19.84 -5.53
C ILE A 153 14.28 19.53 -6.64
N VAL A 154 13.75 18.31 -6.63
CA VAL A 154 12.78 17.82 -7.63
C VAL A 154 11.43 17.48 -6.98
N LYS A 155 10.38 17.32 -7.79
CA LYS A 155 9.11 16.77 -7.31
C LYS A 155 9.21 15.24 -7.27
N ALA A 156 8.67 14.58 -6.25
CA ALA A 156 8.71 13.12 -6.17
C ALA A 156 8.12 12.42 -7.40
N ALA A 157 7.13 13.03 -8.06
CA ALA A 157 6.58 12.52 -9.32
C ALA A 157 7.63 12.26 -10.42
N THR A 158 8.75 13.01 -10.42
CA THR A 158 9.82 12.79 -11.40
C THR A 158 10.59 11.50 -11.14
N LEU A 159 10.51 10.93 -9.94
CA LEU A 159 11.15 9.67 -9.54
C LEU A 159 10.18 8.48 -9.56
N SER A 160 8.97 8.66 -10.08
CA SER A 160 7.97 7.58 -10.12
C SER A 160 8.48 6.40 -10.96
N GLY A 161 8.43 5.21 -10.39
CA GLY A 161 8.91 3.97 -11.01
C GLY A 161 10.42 3.72 -10.90
N ALA A 162 11.18 4.65 -10.32
CA ALA A 162 12.61 4.46 -10.11
C ALA A 162 12.91 3.39 -9.06
N SER A 163 14.02 2.67 -9.27
CA SER A 163 14.51 1.60 -8.40
C SER A 163 15.69 2.05 -7.55
N ASN A 164 16.02 1.29 -6.50
CA ASN A 164 17.19 1.48 -5.64
C ASN A 164 17.25 2.82 -4.88
N LEU A 165 16.10 3.40 -4.53
CA LEU A 165 16.03 4.68 -3.82
C LEU A 165 15.65 4.51 -2.34
N LEU A 166 16.23 5.33 -1.48
CA LEU A 166 15.79 5.53 -0.11
C LEU A 166 15.22 6.94 0.02
N PHE A 167 13.94 7.03 0.37
CA PHE A 167 13.24 8.25 0.70
C PHE A 167 13.22 8.42 2.22
N ARG A 168 13.69 9.57 2.72
CA ARG A 168 13.76 9.85 4.16
C ARG A 168 13.48 11.30 4.47
N ARG A 169 13.23 11.61 5.73
CA ARG A 169 13.22 12.97 6.28
C ARG A 169 14.51 13.18 7.07
N ASN A 170 15.26 14.21 6.72
CA ASN A 170 16.40 14.62 7.52
C ASN A 170 15.93 15.21 8.84
N SER A 171 16.36 14.63 9.96
CA SER A 171 15.90 15.03 11.30
C SER A 171 16.50 16.33 11.80
N LEU A 172 17.54 16.87 11.15
CA LEU A 172 18.17 18.14 11.55
C LEU A 172 17.45 19.35 10.96
N ASP A 173 17.03 19.28 9.69
CA ASP A 173 16.42 20.40 8.97
C ASP A 173 14.99 20.13 8.47
N GLY A 174 14.48 18.91 8.63
CA GLY A 174 13.15 18.50 8.22
C GLY A 174 12.99 18.28 6.71
N ALA A 175 14.07 18.42 5.91
CA ALA A 175 14.00 18.25 4.48
C ALA A 175 13.65 16.79 4.11
N LEU A 176 12.80 16.61 3.11
CA LEU A 176 12.64 15.30 2.48
C LEU A 176 13.80 15.09 1.51
N GLU A 177 14.44 13.93 1.61
CA GLU A 177 15.61 13.57 0.84
C GLU A 177 15.38 12.27 0.08
N VAL A 178 16.08 12.14 -1.04
CA VAL A 178 16.31 10.88 -1.72
C VAL A 178 17.80 10.60 -1.75
N VAL A 179 18.17 9.35 -1.47
CA VAL A 179 19.54 8.87 -1.65
C VAL A 179 19.53 7.54 -2.41
N SER A 180 20.62 7.26 -3.13
CA SER A 180 20.79 5.94 -3.74
C SER A 180 21.07 4.90 -2.66
N ARG A 181 20.42 3.73 -2.75
CA ARG A 181 20.71 2.58 -1.87
C ARG A 181 21.92 1.79 -2.34
N ASN A 182 22.21 1.83 -3.63
CA ASN A 182 23.33 1.10 -4.24
C ASN A 182 24.23 2.08 -4.99
N GLY A 183 25.55 1.95 -4.82
CA GLY A 183 26.53 2.71 -5.57
C GLY A 183 26.54 4.22 -5.30
N THR A 184 27.17 4.96 -6.21
CA THR A 184 27.28 6.43 -6.16
C THR A 184 26.14 7.10 -6.93
N TRP A 185 25.67 8.23 -6.45
CA TRP A 185 24.67 9.05 -7.14
C TRP A 185 25.21 9.58 -8.48
N GLY A 186 24.67 9.08 -9.59
CA GLY A 186 25.06 9.48 -10.96
C GLY A 186 24.25 10.63 -11.55
N GLY A 187 23.42 11.30 -10.74
CA GLY A 187 22.47 12.33 -11.19
C GLY A 187 21.09 11.77 -11.57
N LEU A 188 20.08 12.63 -11.60
CA LEU A 188 18.68 12.24 -11.87
C LEU A 188 18.52 11.44 -13.16
N ASN A 189 19.12 11.89 -14.28
CA ASN A 189 19.00 11.20 -15.57
C ASN A 189 19.50 9.76 -15.52
N SER A 190 20.54 9.47 -14.72
CA SER A 190 21.04 8.11 -14.59
C SER A 190 20.01 7.16 -13.98
N ILE A 191 19.13 7.68 -13.11
CA ILE A 191 18.07 6.92 -12.44
C ILE A 191 16.86 6.76 -13.36
N LEU A 192 16.52 7.78 -14.15
CA LEU A 192 15.39 7.74 -15.08
C LEU A 192 15.62 6.84 -16.30
N HIS A 193 16.88 6.51 -16.59
CA HIS A 193 17.28 5.78 -17.80
C HIS A 193 18.08 4.50 -17.52
N ALA A 194 18.15 4.07 -16.27
CA ALA A 194 18.67 2.75 -15.92
C ALA A 194 17.61 1.69 -16.27
N ASN A 195 17.72 1.12 -17.47
CA ASN A 195 16.94 -0.04 -17.92
C ASN A 195 17.66 -1.34 -17.56
#